data_AF-A0A5E4VV09-F1
#
_entry.id   AF-A0A5E4VV09-F1
#
_cell.length_a   1.000
_cell.length_b   1.000
_cell.length_c   1.000
_cell.angle_alpha   90.00
_cell.angle_beta   90.00
_cell.angle_gamma   90.00
#
_symmetry.space_group_name_H-M   'P 1'
#
loop_
_entity.id
_entity.type
_entity.pdbx_description
1 polymer ?
#
loop_
_entity_poly.entity_id
_entity_poly.type
_entity_poly.pdbx_seq_one_letter_code
_entity_poly.pdbx_strand_id
1 'polypeptide(L)'
;MTPFASETPVSRGLSRGLGHGLVRCLTACALTLAIGAAQAQDASTLIIRGKDNWLFPGWGSLTQVDTRGIDANTALVREARDALAAKQIKLEVLLLPDKSLFYQDKLPDDKVMSPEVKARYRTILGKLEAAGISTFDDEAILRRIKNGGQDVYYRTDQHWTQVAADATAEATAEMIRKDVPVLAGKPGTGMPLGGMVNDRRYGDLADLFLTADERKKIGREVFTVRRPSEGQELLDDAPAPVHITGHSMMQPYFGFPQKLSNLLDRPVSVNWKPGNVGQWVMLLEYLESPAFKQTKPQVLVWQIFEPAYSQGPDAAGLWDNASIMTPDVWRKRLKAALGN
;
A
#
# COMPACT_ATOMS: atom_id res chain seq x y z
N MET A 1 -60.44 -33.39 -27.02
CA MET A 1 -61.48 -32.98 -27.98
C MET A 1 -60.90 -31.89 -28.86
N THR A 2 -60.83 -32.16 -30.16
CA THR A 2 -60.54 -31.25 -31.30
C THR A 2 -61.46 -30.02 -31.34
N PRO A 3 -61.35 -29.09 -32.32
CA PRO A 3 -60.21 -28.38 -32.93
C PRO A 3 -60.57 -26.88 -33.19
N PHE A 4 -59.83 -26.19 -34.09
CA PHE A 4 -60.22 -25.14 -35.08
C PHE A 4 -59.08 -24.09 -35.19
N ALA A 5 -58.23 -24.13 -36.23
CA ALA A 5 -58.43 -23.66 -37.62
C ALA A 5 -58.57 -22.12 -37.67
N SER A 6 -57.51 -21.37 -37.98
CA SER A 6 -57.01 -20.99 -39.32
C SER A 6 -57.82 -19.86 -39.97
N GLU A 7 -57.21 -18.67 -40.10
CA GLU A 7 -57.38 -17.79 -41.26
C GLU A 7 -56.19 -16.80 -41.33
N THR A 8 -55.75 -16.56 -42.57
CA THR A 8 -54.63 -15.74 -43.06
C THR A 8 -55.18 -14.92 -44.25
N PRO A 9 -54.42 -14.07 -44.96
CA PRO A 9 -53.40 -13.06 -44.61
C PRO A 9 -53.70 -11.72 -45.39
N VAL A 10 -52.77 -10.76 -45.41
CA VAL A 10 -52.34 -9.90 -46.56
C VAL A 10 -51.36 -8.84 -45.99
N SER A 11 -50.03 -8.98 -46.20
CA SER A 11 -49.22 -8.34 -47.28
C SER A 11 -49.28 -6.80 -47.24
N ARG A 12 -48.21 -6.00 -47.28
CA ARG A 12 -46.81 -6.14 -47.69
C ARG A 12 -46.09 -4.87 -47.22
N GLY A 13 -44.80 -4.98 -46.91
CA GLY A 13 -43.95 -3.81 -46.68
C GLY A 13 -42.51 -4.23 -46.41
N LEU A 14 -41.81 -4.60 -47.48
CA LEU A 14 -40.37 -4.91 -47.47
C LEU A 14 -39.56 -3.66 -47.07
N SER A 15 -38.65 -3.80 -46.11
CA SER A 15 -37.35 -3.16 -46.24
C SER A 15 -36.27 -3.91 -45.46
N ARG A 16 -35.08 -3.90 -46.06
CA ARG A 16 -33.88 -4.64 -45.73
C ARG A 16 -33.35 -4.26 -44.34
N GLY A 17 -33.21 -5.24 -43.46
CA GLY A 17 -32.44 -5.09 -42.22
C GLY A 17 -30.95 -5.10 -42.54
N LEU A 18 -30.35 -3.90 -42.58
CA LEU A 18 -28.89 -3.72 -42.56
C LEU A 18 -28.33 -4.19 -41.22
N GLY A 19 -27.27 -5.00 -41.31
CA GLY A 19 -26.48 -5.44 -40.17
C GLY A 19 -25.96 -4.25 -39.37
N HIS A 20 -26.34 -4.19 -38.10
CA HIS A 20 -25.72 -3.28 -37.15
C HIS A 20 -24.53 -3.98 -36.52
N GLY A 21 -23.36 -3.74 -37.10
CA GLY A 21 -22.09 -3.96 -36.42
C GLY A 21 -22.05 -3.08 -35.17
N LEU A 22 -21.79 -3.69 -34.02
CA LEU A 22 -21.44 -2.95 -32.80
C LEU A 22 -20.12 -2.22 -33.07
N VAL A 23 -20.22 -0.92 -33.26
CA VAL A 23 -19.09 0.01 -33.23
C VAL A 23 -18.55 0.01 -31.79
N ARG A 24 -17.41 -0.65 -31.59
CA ARG A 24 -16.55 -0.44 -30.43
C ARG A 24 -15.98 0.98 -30.52
N CYS A 25 -16.54 1.92 -29.77
CA CYS A 25 -15.88 3.20 -29.50
C CYS A 25 -14.64 2.94 -28.63
N LEU A 26 -13.49 2.79 -29.27
CA LEU A 26 -12.17 2.95 -28.65
C LEU A 26 -11.86 4.45 -28.62
N THR A 27 -12.25 5.13 -27.55
CA THR A 27 -11.75 6.49 -27.26
C THR A 27 -10.36 6.36 -26.65
N ALA A 28 -9.34 6.38 -27.52
CA ALA A 28 -7.96 6.61 -27.10
C ALA A 28 -7.80 8.10 -26.74
N CYS A 29 -7.87 8.43 -25.44
CA CYS A 29 -7.33 9.70 -24.95
C CYS A 29 -5.80 9.60 -24.96
N ALA A 30 -5.18 10.12 -26.02
CA ALA A 30 -3.75 10.39 -26.02
C ALA A 30 -3.50 11.59 -25.10
N LEU A 31 -3.10 11.35 -23.85
CA LEU A 31 -2.44 12.36 -23.04
C LEU A 31 -1.03 12.56 -23.59
N THR A 32 -0.81 13.63 -24.34
CA THR A 32 0.53 14.16 -24.58
C THR A 32 1.05 14.75 -23.28
N LEU A 33 1.85 13.98 -22.54
CA LEU A 33 2.69 14.49 -21.46
C LEU A 33 3.74 15.42 -22.07
N ALA A 34 3.55 16.72 -21.91
CA ALA A 34 4.62 17.69 -22.06
C ALA A 34 5.67 17.37 -20.98
N ILE A 35 6.79 16.79 -21.41
CA ILE A 35 7.95 16.54 -20.55
C ILE A 35 8.57 17.91 -20.30
N GLY A 36 8.16 18.58 -19.22
CA GLY A 36 9.01 19.57 -18.59
C GLY A 36 10.30 18.88 -18.18
N ALA A 37 11.45 19.49 -18.49
CA ALA A 37 12.76 19.00 -18.11
C ALA A 37 12.93 19.03 -16.57
N ALA A 38 12.31 18.09 -15.88
CA ALA A 38 12.82 17.60 -14.61
C ALA A 38 14.13 16.89 -14.94
N GLN A 39 15.21 17.26 -14.23
CA GLN A 39 16.50 16.59 -14.37
C GLN A 39 16.27 15.09 -14.38
N ALA A 40 16.67 14.42 -15.45
CA ALA A 40 16.69 12.97 -15.50
C ALA A 40 17.63 12.49 -14.38
N GLN A 41 17.05 12.16 -13.22
CA GLN A 41 17.75 11.34 -12.24
C GLN A 41 18.11 10.07 -12.98
N ASP A 42 19.41 9.82 -13.09
CA ASP A 42 19.95 8.65 -13.75
C ASP A 42 19.23 7.42 -13.18
N ALA A 43 18.60 6.61 -14.05
CA ALA A 43 17.79 5.46 -13.62
C ALA A 43 18.60 4.46 -12.78
N SER A 44 19.93 4.53 -12.88
CA SER A 44 20.90 3.83 -12.03
C SER A 44 20.78 4.15 -10.53
N THR A 45 20.22 5.30 -10.17
CA THR A 45 20.00 5.74 -8.78
C THR A 45 18.66 5.29 -8.20
N LEU A 46 17.71 4.87 -9.05
CA LEU A 46 16.37 4.45 -8.65
C LEU A 46 16.25 2.94 -8.40
N ILE A 47 17.20 2.15 -8.92
CA ILE A 47 17.25 0.71 -8.75
C ILE A 47 18.68 0.22 -8.52
N ILE A 48 18.87 -0.69 -7.55
CA ILE A 48 20.12 -1.43 -7.37
C ILE A 48 19.93 -2.82 -7.96
N ARG A 49 20.77 -3.17 -8.95
CA ARG A 49 20.84 -4.49 -9.57
C ARG A 49 21.73 -5.38 -8.71
N GLY A 50 21.14 -6.30 -7.96
CA GLY A 50 21.84 -7.21 -7.04
C GLY A 50 22.31 -8.51 -7.68
N LYS A 51 22.96 -9.33 -6.85
CA LYS A 51 23.37 -10.70 -7.16
C LYS A 51 22.15 -11.61 -7.28
N ASP A 52 22.31 -12.74 -7.96
CA ASP A 52 21.26 -13.75 -8.17
C ASP A 52 19.96 -13.16 -8.71
N ASN A 53 20.09 -12.12 -9.54
CA ASN A 53 18.98 -11.39 -10.12
C ASN A 53 18.01 -10.78 -9.10
N TRP A 54 18.48 -10.38 -7.91
CA TRP A 54 17.70 -9.55 -6.99
C TRP A 54 17.70 -8.10 -7.44
N LEU A 55 16.58 -7.42 -7.25
CA LEU A 55 16.45 -5.98 -7.48
C LEU A 55 16.07 -5.29 -6.18
N PHE A 56 16.64 -4.12 -5.93
CA PHE A 56 16.33 -3.31 -4.75
C PHE A 56 15.95 -1.89 -5.15
N PRO A 57 15.06 -1.25 -4.38
CA PRO A 57 14.81 0.17 -4.51
C PRO A 57 16.09 0.98 -4.25
N GLY A 58 16.41 1.93 -5.13
CA GLY A 58 17.60 2.79 -5.01
C GLY A 58 17.41 4.05 -4.17
N TRP A 59 16.16 4.35 -3.77
CA TRP A 59 15.81 5.55 -3.01
C TRP A 59 16.09 5.46 -1.50
N GLY A 60 16.51 4.31 -0.98
CA GLY A 60 16.98 4.15 0.40
C GLY A 60 18.50 4.30 0.48
N SER A 61 18.99 5.24 1.30
CA SER A 61 20.43 5.35 1.53
C SER A 61 20.96 4.11 2.27
N LEU A 62 22.01 3.51 1.71
CA LEU A 62 22.76 2.41 2.34
C LEU A 62 23.85 2.90 3.29
N THR A 63 24.19 4.19 3.27
CA THR A 63 25.35 4.73 4.00
C THR A 63 25.05 5.90 4.94
N GLN A 64 23.87 6.51 4.83
CA GLN A 64 23.51 7.69 5.60
C GLN A 64 22.15 7.51 6.29
N VAL A 65 22.05 8.07 7.49
CA VAL A 65 20.81 8.16 8.27
C VAL A 65 20.59 9.62 8.63
N ASP A 66 19.44 10.17 8.24
CA ASP A 66 19.05 11.51 8.66
C ASP A 66 18.32 11.46 10.01
N THR A 67 19.09 11.40 11.09
CA THR A 67 18.54 11.37 12.45
C THR A 67 17.72 12.62 12.78
N ARG A 68 18.07 13.78 12.23
CA ARG A 68 17.31 15.03 12.44
C ARG A 68 15.93 14.94 11.77
N GLY A 69 15.87 14.43 10.54
CA GLY A 69 14.60 14.15 9.85
C GLY A 69 13.75 13.12 10.59
N ILE A 70 14.37 12.04 11.11
CA ILE A 70 13.68 11.06 11.96
C ILE A 70 13.07 11.74 13.20
N ASP A 71 13.83 12.58 13.90
CA ASP A 71 13.34 13.29 15.09
C ASP A 71 12.20 14.26 14.77
N ALA A 72 12.36 15.06 13.73
CA ALA A 72 11.34 16.00 13.27
C ALA A 72 10.03 15.28 12.88
N ASN A 73 10.15 14.16 12.15
CA ASN A 73 8.98 13.41 11.69
C ASN A 73 8.32 12.63 12.83
N THR A 74 9.09 12.10 13.79
CA THR A 74 8.52 11.51 15.01
C THR A 74 7.67 12.54 15.77
N ALA A 75 8.11 13.80 15.85
CA ALA A 75 7.33 14.86 16.46
C ALA A 75 6.02 15.12 15.71
N LEU A 76 6.03 15.16 14.37
CA LEU A 76 4.82 15.30 13.56
C LEU A 76 3.85 14.11 13.73
N VAL A 77 4.35 12.88 13.76
CA VAL A 77 3.53 11.69 14.00
C VAL A 77 2.91 11.74 15.40
N ARG A 78 3.65 12.20 16.42
CA ARG A 78 3.10 12.44 17.78
C ARG A 78 2.00 13.50 17.77
N GLU A 79 2.18 14.59 17.03
CA GLU A 79 1.14 15.61 16.87
C GLU A 79 -0.13 15.05 16.20
N ALA A 80 0.01 14.19 15.19
CA ALA A 80 -1.12 13.45 14.61
C ALA A 80 -1.78 12.50 15.61
N ARG A 81 -0.99 11.76 16.39
CA ARG A 81 -1.48 10.88 17.47
C ARG A 81 -2.35 11.68 18.44
N ASP A 82 -1.85 12.80 18.95
CA ASP A 82 -2.55 13.65 19.92
C ASP A 82 -3.86 14.21 19.32
N ALA A 83 -3.79 14.70 18.08
CA ALA A 83 -4.93 15.26 17.38
C ALA A 83 -6.04 14.23 17.11
N LEU A 84 -5.68 12.99 16.75
CA LEU A 84 -6.60 11.87 16.54
C LEU A 84 -7.19 11.37 17.85
N ALA A 85 -6.36 11.26 18.90
CA ALA A 85 -6.81 10.85 20.24
C ALA A 85 -7.85 11.82 20.82
N ALA A 86 -7.73 13.13 20.56
CA ALA A 86 -8.75 14.12 20.92
C ALA A 86 -10.12 13.86 20.26
N LYS A 87 -10.15 13.07 19.17
CA LYS A 87 -11.37 12.60 18.49
C LYS A 87 -11.70 11.13 18.79
N GLN A 88 -11.08 10.55 19.82
CA GLN A 88 -11.23 9.15 20.22
C GLN A 88 -10.82 8.15 19.12
N ILE A 89 -9.91 8.56 18.24
CA ILE A 89 -9.32 7.72 17.21
C ILE A 89 -7.94 7.30 17.67
N LYS A 90 -7.72 5.99 17.77
CA LYS A 90 -6.41 5.43 18.09
C LYS A 90 -5.53 5.45 16.85
N LEU A 91 -4.38 6.13 16.92
CA LEU A 91 -3.34 6.01 15.90
C LEU A 91 -2.40 4.86 16.25
N GLU A 92 -2.21 3.97 15.28
CA GLU A 92 -1.19 2.93 15.30
C GLU A 92 -0.29 3.10 14.07
N VAL A 93 1.03 3.00 14.26
CA VAL A 93 2.00 3.11 13.17
C VAL A 93 2.56 1.74 12.84
N LEU A 94 2.36 1.32 11.60
CA LEU A 94 2.98 0.14 11.01
C LEU A 94 4.25 0.56 10.26
N LEU A 95 5.41 0.41 10.92
CA LEU A 95 6.70 0.68 10.30
C LEU A 95 7.20 -0.56 9.56
N LEU A 96 7.24 -0.48 8.22
CA LEU A 96 7.76 -1.57 7.40
C LEU A 96 9.28 -1.44 7.20
N PRO A 97 10.05 -2.50 7.46
CA PRO A 97 11.50 -2.49 7.33
C PRO A 97 11.97 -2.41 5.87
N ASP A 98 13.20 -1.94 5.66
CA ASP A 98 13.84 -1.94 4.35
C ASP A 98 14.13 -3.38 3.86
N LYS A 99 13.72 -3.71 2.63
CA LYS A 99 14.04 -4.96 1.93
C LYS A 99 15.52 -5.32 2.02
N SER A 100 16.38 -4.30 1.93
CA SER A 100 17.85 -4.45 1.97
C SER A 100 18.35 -5.01 3.30
N LEU A 101 17.61 -4.86 4.41
CA LEU A 101 17.99 -5.43 5.72
C LEU A 101 17.95 -6.96 5.75
N PHE A 102 17.12 -7.57 4.89
CA PHE A 102 16.92 -9.02 4.83
C PHE A 102 17.84 -9.69 3.83
N TYR A 103 18.15 -9.02 2.72
CA TYR A 103 18.85 -9.60 1.57
C TYR A 103 20.19 -8.92 1.31
N GLN A 104 20.92 -8.58 2.38
CA GLN A 104 22.25 -7.95 2.28
C GLN A 104 23.24 -8.81 1.48
N ASP A 105 23.13 -10.15 1.57
CA ASP A 105 23.94 -11.09 0.81
C ASP A 105 23.69 -11.01 -0.71
N LYS A 106 22.57 -10.40 -1.13
CA LYS A 106 22.19 -10.19 -2.53
C LYS A 106 22.51 -8.79 -3.04
N LEU A 107 22.97 -7.86 -2.20
CA LEU A 107 23.49 -6.58 -2.68
C LEU A 107 24.82 -6.78 -3.43
N PRO A 108 25.16 -5.91 -4.41
CA PRO A 108 26.49 -5.89 -5.02
C PRO A 108 27.60 -5.75 -3.97
N ASP A 109 28.78 -6.29 -4.24
CA ASP A 109 29.88 -6.32 -3.25
C ASP A 109 30.40 -4.91 -2.89
N ASP A 110 30.21 -3.92 -3.76
CA ASP A 110 30.52 -2.51 -3.52
C ASP A 110 29.38 -1.72 -2.82
N LYS A 111 28.24 -2.37 -2.54
CA LYS A 111 27.07 -1.78 -1.88
C LYS A 111 26.91 -2.35 -0.47
N VAL A 112 27.76 -1.87 0.43
CA VAL A 112 27.75 -2.26 1.83
C VAL A 112 26.87 -1.31 2.65
N MET A 113 25.93 -1.88 3.39
CA MET A 113 25.10 -1.12 4.33
C MET A 113 25.92 -0.72 5.56
N SER A 114 25.90 0.57 5.93
CA SER A 114 26.63 1.06 7.10
C SER A 114 25.99 0.58 8.41
N PRO A 115 26.74 0.54 9.53
CA PRO A 115 26.20 0.18 10.84
C PRO A 115 25.00 1.04 11.25
N GLU A 116 25.03 2.33 10.93
CA GLU A 116 23.94 3.28 11.23
C GLU A 116 22.67 2.92 10.47
N VAL A 117 22.79 2.60 9.17
CA VAL A 117 21.64 2.17 8.36
C VAL A 117 21.08 0.84 8.84
N LYS A 118 21.94 -0.12 9.24
CA LYS A 118 21.47 -1.38 9.85
C LYS A 118 20.69 -1.16 11.15
N ALA A 119 21.00 -0.12 11.90
CA ALA A 119 20.33 0.24 13.15
C ALA A 119 19.11 1.18 12.98
N ARG A 120 18.87 1.69 11.76
CA ARG A 120 17.87 2.74 11.50
C ARG A 120 16.46 2.29 11.85
N TYR A 121 16.03 1.09 11.43
CA TYR A 121 14.72 0.54 11.79
C TYR A 121 14.46 0.58 13.30
N ARG A 122 15.40 0.04 14.08
CA ARG A 122 15.32 0.00 15.55
C ARG A 122 15.30 1.37 16.17
N THR A 123 16.08 2.29 15.62
CA THR A 123 16.14 3.68 16.06
C THR A 123 14.78 4.36 15.87
N ILE A 124 14.14 4.17 14.71
CA ILE A 124 12.82 4.74 14.44
C ILE A 124 11.78 4.09 15.35
N LEU A 125 11.78 2.76 15.47
CA LEU A 125 10.83 2.03 16.32
C LEU A 125 10.90 2.50 17.77
N GLY A 126 12.10 2.60 18.35
CA GLY A 126 12.28 3.08 19.73
C GLY A 126 11.84 4.54 19.92
N LYS A 127 11.97 5.39 18.88
CA LYS A 127 11.47 6.78 18.92
C LYS A 127 9.94 6.85 18.86
N LEU A 128 9.29 5.99 18.06
CA LEU A 128 7.83 5.86 18.04
C LEU A 128 7.31 5.42 19.42
N GLU A 129 7.92 4.38 20.00
CA GLU A 129 7.57 3.87 21.34
C GLU A 129 7.75 4.93 22.43
N ALA A 130 8.89 5.62 22.44
CA ALA A 130 9.17 6.70 23.39
C ALA A 130 8.21 7.89 23.25
N ALA A 131 7.66 8.12 22.05
CA ALA A 131 6.63 9.12 21.81
C ALA A 131 5.21 8.63 22.18
N GLY A 132 5.06 7.41 22.69
CA GLY A 132 3.78 6.80 23.05
C GLY A 132 2.90 6.52 21.83
N ILE A 133 3.51 6.28 20.67
CA ILE A 133 2.83 5.86 19.45
C ILE A 133 2.80 4.32 19.46
N SER A 134 1.61 3.74 19.30
CA SER A 134 1.49 2.28 19.28
C SER A 134 2.10 1.73 17.98
N THR A 135 2.97 0.75 18.12
CA THR A 135 3.69 0.10 17.03
C THR A 135 4.17 -1.28 17.49
N PHE A 136 4.72 -2.06 16.57
CA PHE A 136 5.37 -3.33 16.88
C PHE A 136 6.55 -3.57 15.94
N ASP A 137 7.38 -4.53 16.33
CA ASP A 137 8.56 -4.93 15.60
C ASP A 137 8.23 -5.91 14.45
N ASP A 138 7.95 -5.35 13.28
CA ASP A 138 7.71 -6.12 12.06
C ASP A 138 9.00 -6.75 11.51
N GLU A 139 10.16 -6.10 11.70
CA GLU A 139 11.45 -6.65 11.28
C GLU A 139 11.71 -8.03 11.91
N ALA A 140 11.45 -8.21 13.21
CA ALA A 140 11.62 -9.52 13.85
C ALA A 140 10.64 -10.57 13.31
N ILE A 141 9.41 -10.18 12.98
CA ILE A 141 8.41 -11.08 12.39
C ILE A 141 8.91 -11.58 11.04
N LEU A 142 9.31 -10.65 10.16
CA LEU A 142 9.83 -10.99 8.84
C LEU A 142 11.14 -11.80 8.92
N ARG A 143 12.01 -11.52 9.90
CA ARG A 143 13.23 -12.33 10.11
C ARG A 143 12.90 -13.78 10.46
N ARG A 144 11.87 -14.03 11.27
CA ARG A 144 11.45 -15.42 11.60
C ARG A 144 11.00 -16.17 10.35
N ILE A 145 10.21 -15.54 9.50
CA ILE A 145 9.77 -16.12 8.21
C ILE A 145 10.97 -16.42 7.31
N LYS A 146 11.87 -15.45 7.16
CA LYS A 146 13.09 -15.60 6.36
C LYS A 146 14.00 -16.72 6.86
N ASN A 147 14.21 -16.80 8.17
CA ASN A 147 15.00 -17.86 8.79
C ASN A 147 14.33 -19.24 8.68
N GLY A 148 13.00 -19.28 8.54
CA GLY A 148 12.22 -20.46 8.20
C GLY A 148 12.31 -20.90 6.74
N GLY A 149 13.07 -20.18 5.90
CA GLY A 149 13.32 -20.54 4.49
C GLY A 149 12.33 -19.95 3.49
N GLN A 150 11.46 -19.03 3.90
CA GLN A 150 10.53 -18.33 3.00
C GLN A 150 10.97 -16.90 2.75
N ASP A 151 10.88 -16.44 1.50
CA ASP A 151 11.14 -15.04 1.19
C ASP A 151 10.05 -14.12 1.75
N VAL A 152 10.47 -12.96 2.26
CA VAL A 152 9.60 -11.91 2.83
C VAL A 152 9.40 -10.73 1.90
N TYR A 153 10.27 -10.57 0.90
CA TYR A 153 10.06 -9.71 -0.26
C TYR A 153 10.25 -10.51 -1.54
N TYR A 154 9.51 -10.14 -2.57
CA TYR A 154 9.70 -10.69 -3.91
C TYR A 154 11.06 -10.28 -4.47
N ARG A 155 11.64 -11.12 -5.33
CA ARG A 155 13.04 -10.97 -5.77
C ARG A 155 13.22 -9.74 -6.66
N THR A 156 12.26 -9.47 -7.55
CA THR A 156 12.33 -8.42 -8.57
C THR A 156 11.32 -7.30 -8.36
N ASP A 157 10.77 -7.22 -7.16
CA ASP A 157 9.69 -6.33 -6.80
C ASP A 157 9.98 -5.67 -5.44
N GLN A 158 9.44 -4.48 -5.18
CA GLN A 158 9.64 -3.78 -3.90
C GLN A 158 8.77 -4.37 -2.77
N HIS A 159 7.71 -5.10 -3.12
CA HIS A 159 6.68 -5.50 -2.18
C HIS A 159 7.01 -6.78 -1.43
N TRP A 160 6.37 -6.90 -0.26
CA TRP A 160 6.41 -8.11 0.55
C TRP A 160 5.77 -9.31 -0.16
N THR A 161 6.10 -10.51 0.29
CA THR A 161 5.38 -11.73 -0.10
C THR A 161 4.06 -11.84 0.68
N GLN A 162 3.12 -12.67 0.20
CA GLN A 162 1.84 -12.86 0.88
C GLN A 162 1.97 -13.42 2.30
N VAL A 163 2.97 -14.26 2.56
CA VAL A 163 3.23 -14.79 3.91
C VAL A 163 3.71 -13.70 4.87
N ALA A 164 4.54 -12.78 4.39
CA ALA A 164 4.95 -11.61 5.15
C ALA A 164 3.76 -10.69 5.44
N ALA A 165 2.97 -10.35 4.41
CA ALA A 165 1.76 -9.55 4.57
C ALA A 165 0.75 -10.17 5.56
N ASP A 166 0.54 -11.49 5.50
CA ASP A 166 -0.38 -12.19 6.40
C ASP A 166 0.13 -12.16 7.86
N ALA A 167 1.43 -12.37 8.09
CA ALA A 167 2.02 -12.34 9.42
C ALA A 167 2.00 -10.92 10.02
N THR A 168 2.29 -9.90 9.22
CA THR A 168 2.19 -8.50 9.65
C THR A 168 0.74 -8.12 9.97
N ALA A 169 -0.24 -8.64 9.23
CA ALA A 169 -1.66 -8.45 9.54
C ALA A 169 -2.08 -9.13 10.86
N GLU A 170 -1.52 -10.30 11.18
CA GLU A 170 -1.73 -10.98 12.46
C GLU A 170 -1.23 -10.12 13.64
N ALA A 171 -0.01 -9.60 13.56
CA ALA A 171 0.54 -8.73 14.60
C ALA A 171 -0.20 -7.38 14.69
N THR A 172 -0.66 -6.83 13.56
CA THR A 172 -1.51 -5.63 13.56
C THR A 172 -2.85 -5.90 14.25
N ALA A 173 -3.48 -7.04 13.99
CA ALA A 173 -4.73 -7.41 14.67
C ALA A 173 -4.53 -7.59 16.18
N GLU A 174 -3.40 -8.17 16.62
CA GLU A 174 -3.05 -8.27 18.04
C GLU A 174 -2.85 -6.91 18.70
N MET A 175 -2.15 -6.00 18.02
CA MET A 175 -1.98 -4.62 18.48
C MET A 175 -3.35 -3.92 18.65
N ILE A 176 -4.23 -4.02 17.65
CA ILE A 176 -5.58 -3.46 17.69
C ILE A 176 -6.40 -4.04 18.85
N ARG A 177 -6.38 -5.36 19.06
CA ARG A 177 -7.15 -5.99 20.16
C ARG A 177 -6.64 -5.56 21.53
N LYS A 178 -5.34 -5.31 21.67
CA LYS A 178 -4.74 -4.79 22.91
C LYS A 178 -5.16 -3.35 23.17
N ASP A 179 -5.16 -2.53 22.13
CA ASP A 179 -5.33 -1.09 22.22
C ASP A 179 -6.79 -0.63 22.19
N VAL A 180 -7.64 -1.33 21.44
CA VAL A 180 -9.09 -1.13 21.31
C VAL A 180 -9.81 -2.49 21.39
N PRO A 181 -10.03 -3.03 22.61
CA PRO A 181 -10.57 -4.38 22.80
C PRO A 181 -11.99 -4.59 22.25
N VAL A 182 -12.75 -3.51 22.06
CA VAL A 182 -14.13 -3.55 21.54
C VAL A 182 -14.23 -2.69 20.29
N LEU A 183 -14.26 -3.35 19.14
CA LEU A 183 -14.58 -2.72 17.86
C LEU A 183 -16.09 -2.69 17.62
N ALA A 184 -16.57 -1.53 17.18
CA ALA A 184 -17.93 -1.28 16.71
C ALA A 184 -18.24 -2.12 15.46
N GLY A 185 -19.52 -2.14 15.08
CA GLY A 185 -20.01 -3.03 14.04
C GLY A 185 -20.26 -4.45 14.55
N LYS A 186 -20.74 -5.32 13.66
CA LYS A 186 -21.18 -6.67 14.01
C LYS A 186 -20.07 -7.69 13.76
N PRO A 187 -19.81 -8.64 14.67
CA PRO A 187 -19.08 -9.87 14.34
C PRO A 187 -19.70 -10.59 13.14
N GLY A 188 -18.88 -11.32 12.40
CA GLY A 188 -19.20 -11.97 11.13
C GLY A 188 -19.14 -11.05 9.91
N THR A 189 -18.76 -9.78 10.07
CA THR A 189 -18.65 -8.81 8.97
C THR A 189 -17.21 -8.57 8.50
N GLY A 190 -16.25 -9.31 9.07
CA GLY A 190 -14.90 -9.36 8.55
C GLY A 190 -14.86 -10.00 7.16
N MET A 191 -13.87 -9.62 6.37
CA MET A 191 -13.74 -10.11 5.01
C MET A 191 -13.49 -11.63 4.99
N PRO A 192 -14.31 -12.42 4.28
CA PRO A 192 -13.97 -13.82 3.98
C PRO A 192 -12.73 -13.87 3.10
N LEU A 193 -11.79 -14.77 3.42
CA LEU A 193 -10.57 -14.95 2.64
C LEU A 193 -10.78 -16.01 1.56
N GLY A 194 -10.46 -15.65 0.31
CA GLY A 194 -10.37 -16.62 -0.77
C GLY A 194 -9.10 -17.48 -0.69
N GLY A 195 -9.02 -18.45 -1.60
CA GLY A 195 -7.86 -19.34 -1.75
C GLY A 195 -6.62 -18.62 -2.30
N MET A 196 -5.47 -19.26 -2.11
CA MET A 196 -4.20 -18.78 -2.66
C MET A 196 -4.04 -19.19 -4.13
N VAL A 197 -3.39 -18.32 -4.90
CA VAL A 197 -2.95 -18.61 -6.28
C VAL A 197 -1.56 -18.16 -6.58
N ASN A 198 -0.98 -18.83 -7.56
CA ASN A 198 0.27 -18.44 -8.17
C ASN A 198 0.01 -17.66 -9.46
N ASP A 199 0.56 -16.45 -9.51
CA ASP A 199 0.59 -15.56 -10.66
C ASP A 199 2.05 -15.41 -11.13
N ARG A 200 2.32 -15.63 -12.42
CA ARG A 200 3.69 -15.58 -12.96
C ARG A 200 3.91 -14.32 -13.78
N ARG A 201 4.62 -13.36 -13.19
CA ARG A 201 4.78 -12.00 -13.73
C ARG A 201 6.18 -11.43 -13.44
N TYR A 202 6.46 -10.28 -14.04
CA TYR A 202 7.60 -9.46 -13.60
C TYR A 202 7.19 -8.68 -12.35
N GLY A 203 8.15 -8.51 -11.45
CA GLY A 203 8.01 -7.59 -10.34
C GLY A 203 8.05 -6.13 -10.79
N ASP A 204 7.56 -5.24 -9.96
CA ASP A 204 7.44 -3.82 -10.27
C ASP A 204 8.78 -3.15 -10.55
N LEU A 205 9.84 -3.47 -9.80
CA LEU A 205 11.19 -2.95 -10.06
C LEU A 205 11.71 -3.44 -11.42
N ALA A 206 11.39 -4.68 -11.79
CA ALA A 206 11.71 -5.18 -13.13
C ALA A 206 10.91 -4.48 -14.22
N ASP A 207 9.60 -4.30 -14.05
CA ASP A 207 8.74 -3.68 -15.05
C ASP A 207 9.02 -2.20 -15.26
N LEU A 208 9.38 -1.47 -14.19
CA LEU A 208 9.63 -0.04 -14.24
C LEU A 208 11.03 0.32 -14.75
N PHE A 209 12.05 -0.46 -14.38
CA PHE A 209 13.45 -0.02 -14.53
C PHE A 209 14.33 -0.91 -15.40
N LEU A 210 13.86 -2.10 -15.81
CA LEU A 210 14.62 -2.98 -16.70
C LEU A 210 14.17 -2.88 -18.14
N THR A 211 15.15 -2.93 -19.05
CA THR A 211 14.92 -3.10 -20.48
C THR A 211 14.25 -4.45 -20.80
N ALA A 212 13.72 -4.61 -22.02
CA ALA A 212 13.12 -5.87 -22.44
C ALA A 212 14.12 -7.05 -22.39
N ASP A 213 15.38 -6.82 -22.77
CA ASP A 213 16.43 -7.85 -22.74
C ASP A 213 16.85 -8.23 -21.32
N GLU A 214 16.99 -7.23 -20.42
CA GLU A 214 17.21 -7.49 -19.00
C GLU A 214 16.05 -8.29 -18.41
N ARG A 215 14.79 -7.93 -18.70
CA ARG A 215 13.59 -8.67 -18.27
C ARG A 215 13.58 -10.11 -18.78
N LYS A 216 13.95 -10.33 -20.04
CA LYS A 216 14.06 -11.67 -20.61
C LYS A 216 15.12 -12.51 -19.89
N LYS A 217 16.25 -11.91 -19.50
CA LYS A 217 17.35 -12.58 -18.80
C LYS A 217 17.00 -12.93 -17.35
N ILE A 218 16.37 -12.01 -16.63
CA ILE A 218 16.01 -12.18 -15.21
C ILE A 218 14.82 -13.13 -14.99
N GLY A 219 13.95 -13.22 -15.99
CA GLY A 219 12.76 -14.05 -15.96
C GLY A 219 11.67 -13.52 -15.02
N ARG A 220 10.46 -14.04 -15.21
CA ARG A 220 9.31 -13.78 -14.34
C ARG A 220 9.45 -14.56 -13.04
N GLU A 221 8.94 -14.01 -11.95
CA GLU A 221 8.82 -14.70 -10.67
C GLU A 221 7.37 -15.13 -10.40
N VAL A 222 7.19 -15.98 -9.40
CA VAL A 222 5.88 -16.48 -8.99
C VAL A 222 5.43 -15.70 -7.76
N PHE A 223 4.35 -14.97 -7.93
CA PHE A 223 3.63 -14.30 -6.86
C PHE A 223 2.57 -15.24 -6.32
N THR A 224 2.66 -15.59 -5.04
CA THR A 224 1.55 -16.25 -4.36
C THR A 224 0.68 -15.16 -3.78
N VAL A 225 -0.56 -15.03 -4.24
CA VAL A 225 -1.50 -14.00 -3.79
C VAL A 225 -2.86 -14.60 -3.46
N ARG A 226 -3.60 -13.90 -2.62
CA ARG A 226 -4.96 -14.29 -2.24
C ARG A 226 -5.98 -13.82 -3.28
N ARG A 227 -6.83 -14.73 -3.76
CA ARG A 227 -8.01 -14.33 -4.56
C ARG A 227 -9.09 -13.72 -3.66
N PRO A 228 -9.95 -12.85 -4.21
CA PRO A 228 -11.24 -12.56 -3.60
C PRO A 228 -12.03 -13.85 -3.32
N SER A 229 -12.83 -13.88 -2.27
CA SER A 229 -13.72 -15.00 -2.00
C SER A 229 -14.90 -15.01 -2.98
N GLU A 230 -15.48 -16.18 -3.24
CA GLU A 230 -16.70 -16.28 -4.07
C GLU A 230 -17.88 -15.56 -3.40
N GLY A 231 -18.75 -14.92 -4.20
CA GLY A 231 -19.92 -14.19 -3.70
C GLY A 231 -19.62 -12.86 -3.02
N GLN A 232 -18.37 -12.39 -3.11
CA GLN A 232 -17.97 -11.09 -2.59
C GLN A 232 -18.45 -9.99 -3.53
N GLU A 233 -19.62 -9.41 -3.23
CA GLU A 233 -20.02 -8.13 -3.82
C GLU A 233 -18.97 -7.06 -3.44
N LEU A 234 -18.72 -6.11 -4.34
CA LEU A 234 -17.88 -4.95 -4.05
C LEU A 234 -18.33 -4.41 -2.68
N LEU A 235 -17.41 -4.42 -1.70
CA LEU A 235 -17.60 -3.98 -0.32
C LEU A 235 -18.83 -3.07 -0.15
N ASP A 236 -19.86 -3.57 0.54
CA ASP A 236 -20.93 -2.71 1.06
C ASP A 236 -20.29 -1.48 1.72
N ASP A 237 -20.93 -0.31 1.59
CA ASP A 237 -20.58 0.96 2.26
C ASP A 237 -20.70 0.90 3.80
N ALA A 238 -20.56 -0.30 4.38
CA ALA A 238 -20.60 -0.55 5.80
C ALA A 238 -19.48 0.23 6.51
N PRO A 239 -19.82 1.01 7.55
CA PRO A 239 -18.86 1.67 8.42
C PRO A 239 -17.74 0.74 8.90
N ALA A 240 -16.50 1.04 8.52
CA ALA A 240 -15.33 0.28 8.95
C ALA A 240 -14.78 0.88 10.27
N PRO A 241 -14.73 0.12 11.38
CA PRO A 241 -14.15 0.61 12.64
C PRO A 241 -12.62 0.78 12.55
N VAL A 242 -11.98 0.23 11.51
CA VAL A 242 -10.54 0.37 11.26
C VAL A 242 -10.31 0.91 9.85
N HIS A 243 -9.41 1.88 9.74
CA HIS A 243 -8.92 2.40 8.47
C HIS A 243 -7.42 2.21 8.36
N ILE A 244 -6.94 1.81 7.18
CA ILE A 244 -5.52 1.77 6.84
C ILE A 244 -5.22 2.92 5.87
N THR A 245 -4.20 3.70 6.18
CA THR A 245 -3.59 4.61 5.22
C THR A 245 -2.13 4.22 5.01
N GLY A 246 -1.72 4.01 3.75
CA GLY A 246 -0.38 3.48 3.47
C GLY A 246 -0.02 3.46 1.99
N HIS A 247 1.22 3.11 1.69
CA HIS A 247 1.68 3.04 0.31
C HIS A 247 1.27 1.73 -0.37
N SER A 248 1.88 1.42 -1.51
CA SER A 248 1.54 0.29 -2.38
C SER A 248 1.63 -1.10 -1.72
N MET A 249 2.29 -1.23 -0.56
CA MET A 249 2.25 -2.45 0.27
C MET A 249 0.83 -2.77 0.73
N MET A 250 0.01 -1.73 0.97
CA MET A 250 -1.38 -1.86 1.43
C MET A 250 -2.35 -2.15 0.26
N GLN A 251 -1.85 -2.34 -0.96
CA GLN A 251 -2.71 -2.71 -2.09
C GLN A 251 -3.47 -4.01 -1.77
N PRO A 252 -4.78 -4.07 -2.09
CA PRO A 252 -5.57 -5.28 -1.95
C PRO A 252 -4.95 -6.51 -2.62
N TYR A 253 -4.15 -6.34 -3.69
CA TYR A 253 -3.45 -7.45 -4.35
C TYR A 253 -2.54 -8.25 -3.40
N PHE A 254 -1.90 -7.60 -2.42
CA PHE A 254 -1.03 -8.27 -1.44
C PHE A 254 -1.78 -8.78 -0.20
N GLY A 255 -3.08 -8.53 -0.10
CA GLY A 255 -3.96 -9.20 0.85
C GLY A 255 -3.91 -8.71 2.30
N PHE A 256 -3.04 -7.76 2.67
CA PHE A 256 -2.93 -7.27 4.05
C PHE A 256 -4.25 -6.69 4.60
N PRO A 257 -4.95 -5.75 3.92
CA PRO A 257 -6.23 -5.22 4.42
C PRO A 257 -7.29 -6.31 4.60
N GLN A 258 -7.34 -7.27 3.68
CA GLN A 258 -8.29 -8.37 3.70
C GLN A 258 -8.04 -9.32 4.85
N LYS A 259 -6.78 -9.74 5.04
CA LYS A 259 -6.36 -10.57 6.16
C LYS A 259 -6.63 -9.87 7.49
N LEU A 260 -6.34 -8.57 7.60
CA LEU A 260 -6.65 -7.80 8.80
C LEU A 260 -8.16 -7.77 9.08
N SER A 261 -8.98 -7.50 8.07
CA SER A 261 -10.45 -7.51 8.19
C SER A 261 -10.97 -8.88 8.64
N ASN A 262 -10.43 -9.95 8.08
CA ASN A 262 -10.77 -11.31 8.47
C ASN A 262 -10.44 -11.59 9.95
N LEU A 263 -9.23 -11.24 10.39
CA LEU A 263 -8.75 -11.47 11.75
C LEU A 263 -9.52 -10.68 12.81
N LEU A 264 -9.88 -9.43 12.48
CA LEU A 264 -10.66 -8.57 13.36
C LEU A 264 -12.14 -8.94 13.39
N ASP A 265 -12.58 -9.75 12.43
CA ASP A 265 -13.99 -10.05 12.20
C ASP A 265 -14.84 -8.77 12.07
N ARG A 266 -14.26 -7.77 11.38
CA ARG A 266 -14.83 -6.44 11.14
C ARG A 266 -14.38 -5.87 9.79
N PRO A 267 -15.14 -4.95 9.17
CA PRO A 267 -14.69 -4.29 7.95
C PRO A 267 -13.45 -3.43 8.22
N VAL A 268 -12.50 -3.48 7.29
CA VAL A 268 -11.32 -2.61 7.28
C VAL A 268 -11.35 -1.84 5.97
N SER A 269 -11.34 -0.52 6.07
CA SER A 269 -11.23 0.36 4.90
C SER A 269 -9.77 0.72 4.64
N VAL A 270 -9.43 1.06 3.40
CA VAL A 270 -8.05 1.40 3.04
C VAL A 270 -8.01 2.52 1.99
N ASN A 271 -7.15 3.52 2.19
CA ASN A 271 -6.66 4.36 1.12
C ASN A 271 -5.16 4.10 0.92
N TRP A 272 -4.74 3.94 -0.33
CA TRP A 272 -3.33 3.73 -0.63
C TRP A 272 -2.87 4.52 -1.85
N LYS A 273 -1.56 4.78 -1.89
CA LYS A 273 -0.89 5.50 -2.98
C LYS A 273 0.43 4.82 -3.38
N PRO A 274 0.91 5.01 -4.62
CA PRO A 274 2.28 4.62 -4.99
C PRO A 274 3.34 5.24 -4.07
N GLY A 275 4.50 4.59 -3.93
CA GLY A 275 5.54 4.95 -2.96
C GLY A 275 6.16 6.35 -3.09
N ASN A 276 5.98 7.01 -4.23
CA ASN A 276 6.48 8.38 -4.48
C ASN A 276 5.53 9.48 -3.96
N VAL A 277 4.30 9.13 -3.55
CA VAL A 277 3.36 10.09 -2.95
C VAL A 277 3.71 10.22 -1.47
N GLY A 278 3.86 11.45 -0.97
CA GLY A 278 4.28 11.68 0.41
C GLY A 278 3.29 11.12 1.44
N GLN A 279 3.78 10.36 2.43
CA GLN A 279 2.92 9.77 3.48
C GLN A 279 2.06 10.81 4.21
N TRP A 280 2.51 12.06 4.25
CA TRP A 280 1.87 13.18 4.92
C TRP A 280 0.60 13.65 4.20
N VAL A 281 0.64 13.81 2.88
CA VAL A 281 -0.54 14.22 2.10
C VAL A 281 -1.55 13.09 2.03
N MET A 282 -1.09 11.85 1.94
CA MET A 282 -1.96 10.67 1.87
C MET A 282 -2.85 10.52 3.12
N LEU A 283 -2.29 10.78 4.31
CA LEU A 283 -3.06 10.86 5.54
C LEU A 283 -4.10 11.99 5.46
N LEU A 284 -3.69 13.19 5.04
CA LEU A 284 -4.59 14.34 4.94
C LEU A 284 -5.73 14.09 3.95
N GLU A 285 -5.47 13.49 2.80
CA GLU A 285 -6.49 13.15 1.82
C GLU A 285 -7.58 12.26 2.43
N TYR A 286 -7.21 11.29 3.27
CA TYR A 286 -8.19 10.49 4.00
C TYR A 286 -8.95 11.33 5.03
N LEU A 287 -8.26 12.06 5.89
CA LEU A 287 -8.90 12.86 6.96
C LEU A 287 -9.79 13.98 6.42
N GLU A 288 -9.51 14.50 5.23
CA GLU A 288 -10.30 15.53 4.56
C GLU A 288 -11.46 14.94 3.74
N SER A 289 -11.46 13.62 3.52
CA SER A 289 -12.44 12.94 2.67
C SER A 289 -13.86 12.95 3.25
N PRO A 290 -14.89 12.85 2.39
CA PRO A 290 -16.26 12.61 2.83
C PRO A 290 -16.40 11.33 3.66
N ALA A 291 -15.65 10.27 3.31
CA ALA A 291 -15.71 8.98 4.00
C ALA A 291 -15.34 9.13 5.49
N PHE A 292 -14.23 9.82 5.80
CA PHE A 292 -13.84 10.09 7.19
C PHE A 292 -14.84 10.99 7.93
N LYS A 293 -15.38 12.01 7.25
CA LYS A 293 -16.34 12.95 7.84
C LYS A 293 -17.67 12.27 8.19
N GLN A 294 -18.14 11.36 7.33
CA GLN A 294 -19.36 10.61 7.53
C GLN A 294 -19.17 9.51 8.58
N THR A 295 -18.04 8.80 8.51
CA THR A 295 -17.75 7.65 9.39
C THR A 295 -16.30 7.70 9.85
N LYS A 296 -16.10 8.10 11.11
CA LYS A 296 -14.78 8.07 11.74
C LYS A 296 -14.45 6.65 12.22
N PRO A 297 -13.23 6.14 11.95
CA PRO A 297 -12.81 4.84 12.47
C PRO A 297 -12.48 4.96 13.96
N GLN A 298 -12.47 3.84 14.68
CA GLN A 298 -11.90 3.76 16.03
C GLN A 298 -10.38 3.63 15.99
N VAL A 299 -9.83 2.98 14.95
CA VAL A 299 -8.40 2.81 14.74
C VAL A 299 -7.99 3.28 13.36
N LEU A 300 -6.94 4.10 13.31
CA LEU A 300 -6.23 4.44 12.09
C LEU A 300 -4.85 3.77 12.12
N VAL A 301 -4.63 2.82 11.22
CA VAL A 301 -3.33 2.18 10.98
C VAL A 301 -2.62 2.98 9.90
N TRP A 302 -1.53 3.66 10.27
CA TRP A 302 -0.71 4.43 9.35
C TRP A 302 0.55 3.65 9.01
N GLN A 303 0.60 3.11 7.79
CA GLN A 303 1.80 2.44 7.29
C GLN A 303 2.82 3.46 6.79
N ILE A 304 4.06 3.30 7.24
CA ILE A 304 5.21 4.12 6.84
C ILE A 304 6.38 3.18 6.53
N PHE A 305 7.17 3.52 5.51
CA PHE A 305 8.39 2.79 5.17
C PHE A 305 9.60 3.36 5.91
N GLU A 306 10.42 2.48 6.46
CA GLU A 306 11.66 2.87 7.14
C GLU A 306 12.59 3.75 6.27
N PRO A 307 12.89 3.42 4.98
CA PRO A 307 13.76 4.27 4.15
C PRO A 307 13.24 5.69 3.92
N ALA A 308 11.92 5.89 3.99
CA ALA A 308 11.28 7.17 3.75
C ALA A 308 10.83 7.88 5.04
N TYR A 309 11.08 7.29 6.21
CA TYR A 309 10.61 7.82 7.48
C TYR A 309 11.19 9.21 7.78
N SER A 310 12.44 9.49 7.40
CA SER A 310 13.08 10.79 7.62
C SER A 310 12.62 11.87 6.63
N GLN A 311 11.83 11.52 5.62
CA GLN A 311 11.37 12.44 4.58
C GLN A 311 10.13 13.20 5.08
N GLY A 312 10.32 14.47 5.46
CA GLY A 312 9.25 15.35 5.93
C GLY A 312 8.21 15.70 4.84
N PRO A 313 7.14 16.42 5.19
CA PRO A 313 6.12 16.86 4.23
C PRO A 313 6.69 17.80 3.15
N ASP A 314 7.82 18.43 3.42
CA ASP A 314 8.53 19.37 2.54
C ASP A 314 9.71 18.74 1.77
N ALA A 315 9.85 17.40 1.80
CA ALA A 315 10.97 16.69 1.18
C ALA A 315 10.92 16.71 -0.36
N ALA A 316 11.27 17.86 -0.94
CA ALA A 316 11.28 18.10 -2.37
C ALA A 316 12.29 17.20 -3.10
N GLY A 317 11.87 16.66 -4.25
CA GLY A 317 12.66 15.70 -5.03
C GLY A 317 12.67 14.27 -4.48
N LEU A 318 12.07 14.03 -3.31
CA LEU A 318 11.81 12.69 -2.77
C LEU A 318 10.33 12.32 -2.89
N TRP A 319 9.44 13.31 -2.74
CA TRP A 319 8.02 13.17 -3.05
C TRP A 319 7.64 13.75 -4.41
N ASP A 320 6.52 13.28 -4.96
CA ASP A 320 5.88 13.98 -6.07
C ASP A 320 5.52 15.42 -5.68
N ASN A 321 5.47 16.29 -6.69
CA ASN A 321 5.28 17.72 -6.44
C ASN A 321 3.93 18.06 -5.79
N ALA A 322 2.89 17.24 -6.02
CA ALA A 322 1.57 17.46 -5.44
C ALA A 322 1.51 17.12 -3.94
N SER A 323 2.45 16.31 -3.45
CA SER A 323 2.55 15.91 -2.06
C SER A 323 3.25 16.94 -1.17
N ILE A 324 4.07 17.81 -1.75
CA ILE A 324 4.98 18.69 -1.01
C ILE A 324 4.21 19.82 -0.35
N MET A 325 4.39 19.97 0.97
CA MET A 325 3.91 21.12 1.75
C MET A 325 4.80 21.38 2.95
N THR A 326 4.80 22.60 3.48
CA THR A 326 5.56 22.86 4.72
C THR A 326 4.96 22.09 5.90
N PRO A 327 5.74 21.75 6.94
CA PRO A 327 5.22 21.16 8.17
C PRO A 327 4.07 21.97 8.79
N ASP A 328 4.11 23.30 8.71
CA ASP A 328 3.05 24.16 9.26
C ASP A 328 1.76 24.10 8.45
N VAL A 329 1.85 24.01 7.13
CA VAL A 329 0.68 23.77 6.27
C VAL A 329 0.07 22.40 6.59
N TRP A 330 0.90 21.37 6.75
CA TRP A 330 0.43 20.04 7.12
C TRP A 330 -0.30 20.04 8.48
N ARG A 331 0.29 20.67 9.51
CA ARG A 331 -0.33 20.82 10.83
C ARG A 331 -1.67 21.54 10.76
N LYS A 332 -1.75 22.63 9.99
CA LYS A 332 -2.99 23.40 9.82
C LYS A 332 -4.09 22.55 9.17
N ARG A 333 -3.75 21.80 8.13
CA ARG A 333 -4.69 20.90 7.44
C ARG A 333 -5.14 19.76 8.34
N LEU A 334 -4.21 19.12 9.07
CA LEU A 334 -4.52 18.07 10.03
C LEU A 334 -5.54 18.55 11.09
N LYS A 335 -5.29 19.70 11.71
CA LYS A 335 -6.20 20.28 12.72
C LYS A 335 -7.56 20.63 12.10
N ALA A 336 -7.57 21.25 10.93
CA ALA A 336 -8.81 21.60 10.23
C ALA A 336 -9.64 20.36 9.87
N ALA A 337 -9.01 19.30 9.35
CA ALA A 337 -9.68 18.05 8.99
C ALA A 337 -10.30 17.34 10.20
N LEU A 338 -9.64 17.42 11.36
CA LEU A 338 -10.14 16.84 12.59
C LEU A 338 -11.13 17.75 13.32
N GLY A 339 -11.18 19.05 13.03
CA GLY A 339 -11.99 20.02 13.78
C GLY A 339 -11.41 20.29 15.17
N ASN A 340 -10.08 20.42 15.25
CA ASN A 340 -9.30 20.74 16.45
C ASN A 340 -8.87 22.20 16.50
#